data_AF-A0A2V8AHG1-F1
#
_entry.id   AF-A0A2V8AHG1-F1
#
_cell.length_a   1.000
_cell.length_b   1.000
_cell.length_c   1.000
_cell.angle_alpha   90.00
_cell.angle_beta   90.00
_cell.angle_gamma   90.00
#
_symmetry.space_group_name_H-M   'P 1'
#
loop_
_entity.id
_entity.type
_entity.pdbx_description
1 polymer ?
#
loop_
_entity_poly.entity_id
_entity_poly.type
_entity_poly.pdbx_seq_one_letter_code
_entity_poly.pdbx_strand_id
1 'polypeptide(L)'
;MERSLTADVRRLPGEAIQRKLLDAAPGDIEELLPALTPRGEELAAIAIDKLRKRGEREAKDFRETLERQLGRVREELARHEGAFQQLTLGYDDDEKRQLETNMSAWRKRLEQFTHDLEREPQRIRDFYEVRATRIEPVGLVYLWPETN
;
A
#
# COMPACT_ATOMS: atom_id res chain seq x y z
N MET A 1 -19.38 -35.24 4.01
CA MET A 1 -19.48 -35.47 2.55
C MET A 1 -18.40 -34.62 1.87
N GLU A 2 -17.13 -34.99 2.01
CA GLU A 2 -15.98 -34.15 1.56
C GLU A 2 -14.86 -34.98 0.90
N ARG A 3 -15.21 -36.09 0.24
CA ARG A 3 -14.23 -37.05 -0.32
C ARG A 3 -14.41 -37.31 -1.82
N SER A 4 -14.55 -36.26 -2.61
CA SER A 4 -14.69 -36.41 -4.08
C SER A 4 -13.71 -35.57 -4.91
N LEU A 5 -12.70 -34.94 -4.30
CA LEU A 5 -11.78 -34.04 -5.02
C LEU A 5 -10.34 -34.54 -5.14
N THR A 6 -10.01 -35.75 -4.70
CA THR A 6 -8.63 -36.25 -4.74
C THR A 6 -8.58 -37.64 -5.33
N ALA A 7 -7.90 -37.70 -6.49
CA ALA A 7 -7.63 -38.88 -7.32
C ALA A 7 -8.78 -39.33 -8.23
N ASP A 8 -9.08 -38.53 -9.24
CA ASP A 8 -9.35 -39.11 -10.55
C ASP A 8 -8.65 -38.30 -11.62
N VAL A 9 -8.09 -38.98 -12.61
CA VAL A 9 -7.55 -38.33 -13.82
C VAL A 9 -8.70 -37.47 -14.35
N ARG A 10 -8.55 -36.15 -14.42
CA ARG A 10 -9.57 -35.26 -15.01
C ARG A 10 -9.86 -35.74 -16.42
N ARG A 11 -10.82 -36.65 -16.59
CA ARG A 11 -11.27 -37.10 -17.90
C ARG A 11 -12.03 -35.93 -18.46
N LEU A 12 -11.38 -35.23 -19.38
CA LEU A 12 -12.05 -34.19 -20.12
C LEU A 12 -13.25 -34.83 -20.85
N PRO A 13 -14.40 -34.15 -20.90
CA PRO A 13 -15.51 -34.64 -21.68
C PRO A 13 -15.08 -34.79 -23.15
N GLY A 14 -15.75 -35.62 -23.93
CA GLY A 14 -15.40 -35.81 -25.35
C GLY A 14 -15.34 -34.47 -26.11
N GLU A 15 -14.52 -34.39 -27.17
CA GLU A 15 -14.26 -33.13 -27.90
C GLU A 15 -15.54 -32.40 -28.35
N ALA A 16 -16.57 -33.16 -28.74
CA ALA A 16 -17.87 -32.60 -29.13
C ALA A 16 -18.56 -31.85 -27.97
N ILE A 17 -18.45 -32.34 -26.74
CA ILE A 17 -18.99 -31.68 -25.55
C ILE A 17 -18.13 -30.47 -25.18
N GLN A 18 -16.80 -30.60 -25.23
CA GLN A 18 -15.91 -29.46 -24.98
C GLN A 18 -16.22 -28.29 -25.92
N ARG A 19 -16.41 -28.57 -27.22
CA ARG A 19 -16.75 -27.55 -28.20
C ARG A 19 -18.08 -26.87 -27.90
N LYS A 20 -19.11 -27.64 -27.55
CA LYS A 20 -20.40 -27.08 -27.10
C LYS A 20 -20.26 -26.18 -25.87
N LEU A 21 -19.47 -26.57 -24.88
CA LEU A 21 -19.24 -25.78 -23.66
C LEU A 21 -18.44 -24.51 -23.94
N LEU A 22 -17.48 -24.55 -24.87
CA LEU A 22 -16.74 -23.37 -25.31
C LEU A 22 -17.64 -22.40 -26.10
N ASP A 23 -18.50 -22.92 -26.97
CA ASP A 23 -19.44 -22.13 -27.75
C ASP A 23 -20.50 -21.45 -26.85
N ALA A 24 -20.89 -22.09 -25.75
CA ALA A 24 -21.85 -21.56 -24.77
C ALA A 24 -21.22 -20.59 -23.75
N ALA A 25 -19.90 -20.66 -23.53
CA ALA A 25 -19.22 -19.93 -22.45
C ALA A 25 -19.48 -18.41 -22.40
N PRO A 26 -19.51 -17.67 -23.52
CA PRO A 26 -19.84 -16.24 -23.48
C PRO A 26 -21.23 -15.97 -22.91
N GLY A 27 -22.24 -16.75 -23.31
CA GLY A 27 -23.60 -16.63 -22.81
C GLY A 27 -23.69 -17.02 -21.33
N ASP A 28 -23.03 -18.12 -20.93
CA ASP A 28 -22.99 -18.55 -19.53
C ASP A 28 -22.35 -17.47 -18.63
N ILE A 29 -21.31 -16.77 -19.12
CA ILE A 29 -20.72 -15.64 -18.40
C ILE A 29 -21.72 -14.48 -18.27
N GLU A 30 -22.43 -14.12 -19.34
CA GLU A 30 -23.44 -13.05 -19.30
C GLU A 30 -24.57 -13.36 -18.31
N GLU A 31 -24.98 -14.63 -18.20
CA GLU A 31 -25.99 -15.08 -17.25
C GLU A 31 -25.49 -15.11 -15.80
N LEU A 32 -24.22 -15.53 -15.58
CA LEU A 32 -23.65 -15.67 -14.24
C LEU A 32 -23.19 -14.35 -13.64
N LEU A 33 -22.73 -13.39 -14.45
CA LEU A 33 -22.16 -12.14 -13.97
C LEU A 33 -23.10 -11.38 -13.01
N PRO A 34 -24.37 -11.12 -13.34
CA PRO A 34 -25.28 -10.40 -12.45
C PRO A 34 -25.46 -11.07 -11.07
N ALA A 35 -25.43 -12.40 -11.01
CA ALA A 35 -25.56 -13.14 -9.77
C ALA A 35 -24.28 -13.08 -8.91
N LEU A 36 -23.12 -12.89 -9.53
CA LEU A 36 -21.81 -12.82 -8.87
C LEU A 36 -21.36 -11.39 -8.55
N THR A 37 -21.91 -10.38 -9.23
CA THR A 37 -21.59 -8.97 -9.00
C THR A 37 -21.72 -8.55 -7.53
N PRO A 38 -22.82 -8.84 -6.80
CA PRO A 38 -22.94 -8.43 -5.40
C PRO A 38 -21.81 -8.96 -4.52
N ARG A 39 -21.42 -10.23 -4.73
CA ARG A 39 -20.30 -10.84 -4.00
C ARG A 39 -18.96 -10.20 -4.38
N GLY A 40 -18.79 -9.83 -5.64
CA GLY A 40 -17.62 -9.07 -6.10
C GLY A 40 -17.53 -7.69 -5.44
N GLU A 41 -18.66 -6.98 -5.30
CA GLU A 41 -18.74 -5.68 -4.64
C GLU A 41 -18.43 -5.78 -3.14
N GLU A 42 -18.92 -6.81 -2.45
CA GLU A 42 -18.58 -7.09 -1.05
C GLU A 42 -17.07 -7.28 -0.86
N LEU A 43 -16.45 -8.09 -1.73
CA LEU A 43 -15.00 -8.30 -1.69
C LEU A 43 -14.21 -7.04 -2.02
N ALA A 44 -14.70 -6.23 -2.97
CA ALA A 44 -14.11 -4.94 -3.29
C ALA A 44 -14.17 -3.98 -2.09
N ALA A 45 -15.30 -3.91 -1.39
CA ALA A 45 -15.46 -3.09 -0.19
C ALA A 45 -14.48 -3.51 0.93
N ILE A 46 -14.29 -4.82 1.14
CA ILE A 46 -13.30 -5.35 2.09
C ILE A 46 -11.88 -4.95 1.68
N ALA A 47 -11.54 -5.02 0.39
CA ALA A 47 -10.23 -4.64 -0.10
C ALA A 47 -9.97 -3.13 0.06
N ILE A 48 -10.97 -2.29 -0.26
CA ILE A 48 -10.91 -0.83 -0.06
C ILE A 48 -10.69 -0.50 1.42
N ASP A 49 -11.43 -1.15 2.32
CA ASP A 49 -11.25 -0.97 3.78
C ASP A 49 -9.83 -1.33 4.23
N LYS A 50 -9.27 -2.43 3.73
CA LYS A 50 -7.88 -2.84 4.03
C LYS A 50 -6.86 -1.81 3.53
N LEU A 51 -7.03 -1.28 2.32
CA LEU A 51 -6.15 -0.25 1.77
C LEU A 51 -6.23 1.04 2.58
N ARG A 52 -7.44 1.48 2.95
CA ARG A 52 -7.65 2.64 3.82
C ARG A 52 -6.95 2.48 5.17
N LYS A 53 -7.19 1.36 5.87
CA LYS A 53 -6.54 1.07 7.16
C LYS A 53 -5.02 1.04 7.06
N ARG A 54 -4.50 0.55 5.93
CA ARG A 54 -3.07 0.56 5.63
C ARG A 54 -2.55 1.99 5.46
N GLY A 55 -3.23 2.82 4.67
CA GLY A 55 -2.89 4.24 4.51
C GLY A 55 -2.93 5.02 5.81
N GLU A 56 -3.92 4.77 6.68
CA GLU A 56 -3.99 5.35 8.02
C GLU A 56 -2.81 4.95 8.91
N ARG A 57 -2.46 3.66 8.92
CA ARG A 57 -1.32 3.14 9.68
C ARG A 57 -0.01 3.72 9.17
N GLU A 58 0.26 3.67 7.87
CA GLU A 58 1.52 4.17 7.30
C GLU A 58 1.65 5.70 7.48
N ALA A 59 0.56 6.46 7.34
CA ALA A 59 0.57 7.90 7.60
C ALA A 59 0.88 8.23 9.08
N LYS A 60 0.35 7.41 10.01
CA LYS A 60 0.65 7.53 11.44
C LYS A 60 2.12 7.19 11.72
N ASP A 61 2.59 6.05 11.23
CA ASP A 61 3.98 5.59 11.43
C ASP A 61 4.99 6.60 10.84
N PHE A 62 4.67 7.17 9.68
CA PHE A 62 5.43 8.25 9.07
C PHE A 62 5.52 9.47 9.99
N ARG A 63 4.37 9.95 10.48
CA ARG A 63 4.31 11.10 11.41
C ARG A 63 5.14 10.85 12.67
N GLU A 64 4.93 9.72 13.35
CA GLU A 64 5.65 9.40 14.59
C GLU A 64 7.16 9.30 14.37
N THR A 65 7.58 8.73 13.23
CA THR A 65 8.99 8.65 12.87
C THR A 65 9.58 10.04 12.64
N LEU A 66 8.87 10.89 11.91
CA LEU A 66 9.34 12.23 11.56
C LEU A 66 9.35 13.18 12.77
N GLU A 67 8.34 13.10 13.64
CA GLU A 67 8.32 13.82 14.93
C GLU A 67 9.50 13.43 15.82
N ARG A 68 9.83 12.14 15.89
CA ARG A 68 11.00 11.64 16.63
C ARG A 68 12.32 12.16 16.05
N GLN A 69 12.45 12.17 14.73
CA GLN A 69 13.63 12.72 14.06
C GLN A 69 13.74 14.24 14.28
N LEU A 70 12.62 14.96 14.22
CA LEU A 70 12.54 16.39 14.46
C LEU A 70 12.93 16.74 15.91
N GLY A 71 12.48 15.96 16.90
CA GLY A 71 12.92 16.11 18.29
C GLY A 71 14.43 15.99 18.45
N ARG A 72 15.05 14.97 17.85
CA ARG A 72 16.50 14.78 17.87
C ARG A 72 17.26 15.94 17.24
N VAL A 73 16.83 16.40 16.06
CA VAL A 73 17.49 17.53 15.38
C VAL A 73 17.35 18.82 16.20
N ARG A 74 16.20 19.05 16.85
CA ARG A 74 16.01 20.20 17.76
C ARG A 74 16.95 20.14 18.96
N GLU A 75 17.09 18.97 19.59
CA GLU A 75 18.00 18.78 20.72
C GLU A 75 19.46 19.02 20.32
N GLU A 76 19.91 18.47 19.18
CA GLU A 76 21.27 18.71 18.69
C GLU A 76 21.50 20.20 18.38
N LEU A 77 20.56 20.85 17.69
CA LEU A 77 20.67 22.28 17.40
C LEU A 77 20.75 23.10 18.69
N ALA A 78 19.93 22.81 19.70
CA ALA A 78 19.94 23.52 20.98
C ALA A 78 21.27 23.34 21.74
N ARG A 79 21.88 22.15 21.70
CA ARG A 79 23.21 21.90 22.30
C ARG A 79 24.29 22.77 21.65
N HIS A 80 24.26 22.87 20.32
CA HIS A 80 25.25 23.65 19.58
C HIS A 80 25.00 25.16 19.63
N GLU A 81 23.74 25.62 19.69
CA GLU A 81 23.39 27.04 19.85
C GLU A 81 23.69 27.56 21.26
N GLY A 82 23.26 26.84 22.31
CA GLY A 82 23.40 27.28 23.70
C GLY A 82 24.84 27.27 24.21
N ALA A 83 25.70 26.43 23.63
CA ALA A 83 27.11 26.32 24.01
C ALA A 83 28.06 26.85 22.92
N PHE A 84 27.57 27.57 21.90
CA PHE A 84 28.40 27.98 20.75
C PHE A 84 29.70 28.70 21.14
N GLN A 85 29.64 29.67 22.06
CA GLN A 85 30.83 30.39 22.53
C GLN A 85 31.81 29.50 23.32
N GLN A 86 31.31 28.50 24.06
CA GLN A 86 32.14 27.58 24.83
C GLN A 86 32.69 26.42 23.97
N LEU A 87 31.90 25.92 23.02
CA LEU A 87 32.26 24.85 22.09
C LEU A 87 33.29 25.28 21.05
N THR A 88 33.36 26.57 20.74
CA THR A 88 34.31 27.14 19.77
C THR A 88 35.62 27.62 20.41
N LEU A 89 35.80 27.47 21.73
CA LEU A 89 37.07 27.76 22.41
C LEU A 89 38.14 26.77 21.94
N GLY A 90 39.14 27.28 21.22
CA GLY A 90 40.23 26.48 20.66
C GLY A 90 39.99 26.01 19.22
N TYR A 91 38.84 26.34 18.62
CA TYR A 91 38.59 26.05 17.20
C TYR A 91 39.33 27.04 16.30
N ASP A 92 39.83 26.54 15.18
CA ASP A 92 40.28 27.37 14.08
C ASP A 92 39.09 27.94 13.26
N ASP A 93 39.39 28.78 12.27
CA ASP A 93 38.36 29.46 11.46
C ASP A 93 37.64 28.50 10.49
N ASP A 94 38.22 27.35 10.17
CA ASP A 94 37.59 26.35 9.31
C ASP A 94 36.60 25.49 10.11
N GLU A 95 36.97 25.10 11.34
CA GLU A 95 36.10 24.39 12.28
C GLU A 95 34.86 25.21 12.65
N LYS A 96 35.01 26.52 12.88
CA LYS A 96 33.87 27.43 13.12
C LYS A 96 32.94 27.50 11.91
N ARG A 97 33.48 27.66 10.71
CA ARG A 97 32.68 27.68 9.47
C ARG A 97 31.96 26.35 9.22
N GLN A 98 32.58 25.23 9.56
CA GLN A 98 31.95 23.91 9.46
C GLN A 98 30.78 23.78 10.44
N LEU A 99 30.95 24.23 11.68
CA LEU A 99 29.88 24.24 12.68
C LEU A 99 28.69 25.12 12.24
N GLU A 100 28.95 26.32 11.75
CA GLU A 100 27.91 27.22 11.22
C GLU A 100 27.16 26.59 10.04
N THR A 101 27.90 25.92 9.14
CA THR A 101 27.30 25.20 8.00
C THR A 101 26.40 24.07 8.47
N ASN A 102 26.83 23.27 9.46
CA ASN A 102 26.04 22.20 10.05
C ASN A 102 24.75 22.74 10.69
N MET A 103 24.84 23.82 11.47
CA MET A 103 23.68 24.47 12.09
C MET A 103 22.69 25.01 11.04
N SER A 104 23.19 25.62 9.97
CA SER A 104 22.36 26.08 8.85
C SER A 104 21.64 24.91 8.16
N ALA A 105 22.33 23.80 7.93
CA ALA A 105 21.74 22.59 7.37
C ALA A 105 20.65 21.99 8.28
N TRP A 106 20.86 21.98 9.61
CA TRP A 106 19.85 21.51 10.56
C TRP A 106 18.61 22.39 10.58
N ARG A 107 18.76 23.72 10.56
CA ARG A 107 17.63 24.66 10.48
C ARG A 107 16.77 24.41 9.23
N LYS A 108 17.41 24.30 8.05
CA LYS A 108 16.71 23.94 6.80
C LYS A 108 16.00 22.59 6.91
N ARG A 109 16.62 21.60 7.55
CA ARG A 109 16.01 20.29 7.76
C ARG A 109 14.79 20.33 8.68
N LEU A 110 14.78 21.20 9.70
CA LEU A 110 13.62 21.41 10.56
C LEU A 110 12.45 22.04 9.80
N GLU A 111 12.71 22.99 8.92
CA GLU A 111 11.70 23.58 8.04
C GLU A 111 11.11 22.52 7.11
N GLN A 112 11.97 21.71 6.48
CA GLN A 112 11.52 20.62 5.61
C GLN A 112 10.64 19.61 6.37
N PHE A 113 11.05 19.18 7.56
CA PHE A 113 10.25 18.26 8.36
C PHE A 113 8.89 18.84 8.76
N THR A 114 8.81 20.14 9.03
CA THR A 114 7.53 20.81 9.32
C THR A 114 6.61 20.75 8.11
N HIS A 115 7.15 21.05 6.93
CA HIS A 115 6.43 20.95 5.67
C HIS A 115 5.93 19.54 5.37
N ASP A 116 6.80 18.55 5.56
CA ASP A 116 6.50 17.15 5.30
C ASP A 116 5.40 16.66 6.27
N LEU A 117 5.45 17.05 7.55
CA LEU A 117 4.41 16.71 8.54
C LEU A 117 3.03 17.26 8.16
N GLU A 118 2.96 18.41 7.49
CA GLU A 118 1.71 19.01 7.03
C GLU A 118 1.10 18.29 5.82
N ARG A 119 1.94 17.79 4.90
CA ARG A 119 1.47 17.35 3.56
C ARG A 119 1.57 15.85 3.34
N GLU A 120 2.68 15.24 3.73
CA GLU A 120 2.99 13.86 3.38
C GLU A 120 2.04 12.84 4.03
N PRO A 121 1.60 12.98 5.31
CA PRO A 121 0.61 12.06 5.87
C PRO A 121 -0.68 12.01 5.07
N GLN A 122 -1.11 13.13 4.50
CA GLN A 122 -2.31 13.14 3.67
C GLN A 122 -2.05 12.49 2.30
N ARG A 123 -0.91 12.82 1.67
CA ARG A 123 -0.52 12.17 0.40
C ARG A 123 -0.43 10.65 0.51
N ILE A 124 0.05 10.12 1.64
CA ILE A 124 0.08 8.68 1.91
C ILE A 124 -1.34 8.11 1.93
N ARG A 125 -2.30 8.77 2.59
CA ARG A 125 -3.70 8.31 2.61
C ARG A 125 -4.31 8.35 1.21
N ASP A 126 -4.08 9.44 0.49
CA ASP A 126 -4.61 9.63 -0.87
C ASP A 126 -4.06 8.59 -1.85
N PHE A 127 -2.82 8.13 -1.66
CA PHE A 127 -2.23 7.06 -2.47
C PHE A 127 -3.01 5.73 -2.36
N TYR A 128 -3.59 5.44 -1.21
CA TYR A 128 -4.39 4.23 -0.98
C TYR A 128 -5.88 4.41 -1.31
N GLU A 129 -6.30 5.59 -1.78
CA GLU A 129 -7.67 5.83 -2.21
C GLU A 129 -7.97 5.11 -3.53
N VAL A 130 -8.99 4.25 -3.51
CA VAL A 130 -9.46 3.54 -4.71
C VAL A 130 -10.40 4.44 -5.49
N ARG A 131 -9.98 4.90 -6.66
CA ARG A 131 -10.77 5.80 -7.53
C ARG A 131 -11.70 5.08 -8.50
N ALA A 132 -11.43 3.82 -8.78
CA ALA A 132 -12.22 3.00 -9.68
C ALA A 132 -12.16 1.54 -9.27
N THR A 133 -13.28 0.84 -9.43
CA THR A 133 -13.37 -0.61 -9.27
C THR A 133 -13.99 -1.20 -10.53
N ARG A 134 -13.53 -2.39 -10.91
CA ARG A 134 -14.07 -3.15 -12.05
C ARG A 134 -14.06 -4.62 -11.69
N ILE A 135 -15.19 -5.28 -11.92
CA ILE A 135 -15.31 -6.73 -11.79
C ILE A 135 -15.12 -7.32 -13.19
N GLU A 136 -14.21 -8.29 -13.30
CA GLU A 136 -13.90 -8.99 -14.57
C GLU A 136 -13.98 -10.50 -14.38
N PRO A 137 -14.69 -11.22 -15.27
CA PRO A 137 -14.61 -12.67 -15.31
C PRO A 137 -13.21 -13.08 -15.80
N VAL A 138 -12.50 -13.87 -14.99
CA VAL A 138 -11.16 -14.37 -15.33
C VAL A 138 -11.17 -15.80 -15.88
N GLY A 139 -12.29 -16.53 -15.70
CA GLY A 139 -12.46 -17.89 -16.19
C GLY A 139 -13.78 -18.51 -15.74
N LEU A 140 -14.18 -19.57 -16.44
CA LEU A 140 -15.38 -20.36 -16.15
C LEU A 140 -14.97 -21.82 -15.93
N VAL A 141 -15.58 -22.47 -14.94
CA VAL A 141 -15.33 -23.89 -14.63
C VAL A 141 -16.63 -24.67 -14.76
N TYR A 142 -16.64 -25.65 -15.65
CA TYR A 142 -17.75 -26.58 -15.83
C TYR A 142 -17.55 -27.84 -14.98
N LEU A 143 -18.60 -28.24 -14.26
CA LEU A 143 -18.69 -29.54 -13.61
C LEU A 143 -19.52 -30.45 -14.51
N TRP A 144 -18.91 -31.52 -15.02
CA TRP A 144 -19.56 -32.46 -15.93
C TRP A 144 -19.50 -33.89 -15.35
N PRO A 145 -20.63 -34.63 -15.29
CA PRO A 145 -20.66 -35.97 -14.74
C PRO A 145 -19.99 -36.99 -15.68
N GLU A 146 -19.34 -38.00 -15.10
CA GLU A 146 -18.66 -39.05 -15.87
C GLU A 146 -19.61 -40.03 -16.56
N THR A 147 -20.85 -40.11 -16.09
CA THR A 147 -21.86 -41.05 -16.60
C THR A 147 -23.07 -40.27 -17.06
N ASN A 148 -23.40 -40.42 -18.34
CA ASN A 148 -24.65 -39.97 -18.96
C ASN A 148 -25.29 -41.19 -19.64
#